data_AF-A0A2S2QAF8-F1
#
_entry.id   AF-A0A2S2QAF8-F1
#
_cell.length_a   1.000
_cell.length_b   1.000
_cell.length_c   1.000
_cell.angle_alpha   90.00
_cell.angle_beta   90.00
_cell.angle_gamma   90.00
#
_symmetry.space_group_name_H-M   'P 1'
#
loop_
_entity.id
_entity.type
_entity.pdbx_description
1 polymer ?
#
loop_
_entity_poly.entity_id
_entity_poly.type
_entity_poly.pdbx_seq_one_letter_code
_entity_poly.pdbx_strand_id
1 'polypeptide(L)'
;MNTHQVDPLKGMILPAVQFPIFLSMFLGLRGMAMLPLESFKYGGLWWFTDITMPDQYFVLPIVTVITLGITLELGADIGKLTSSNAGFGKYLKYGVRVIPLIVFPFIVNFPCAVCLYWASTNFISLAQVMFLKIPSVRNYFNIEEKKKIEPSKSKKKGVVTEFKESWRNMQVVKEIEERERLDHMKFTQAGRAAPVKTFKYNPKVVGNLKNDN
;
A
#
# COMPACT_ATOMS: atom_id res chain seq x y z
N MET A 1 9.24 -8.50 20.58
CA MET A 1 8.58 -7.66 19.56
C MET A 1 7.45 -8.49 18.93
N ASN A 2 6.29 -8.59 19.59
CA ASN A 2 5.14 -9.43 19.17
C ASN A 2 3.83 -8.88 19.77
N THR A 3 3.58 -7.58 19.65
CA THR A 3 2.38 -6.95 20.24
C THR A 3 1.37 -6.42 19.24
N HIS A 4 1.62 -6.51 17.93
CA HIS A 4 0.57 -6.40 16.91
C HIS A 4 0.88 -7.37 15.77
N GLN A 5 0.06 -8.43 15.60
CA GLN A 5 0.14 -9.38 14.47
C GLN A 5 -0.31 -8.74 13.15
N VAL A 6 0.36 -7.67 12.73
CA VAL A 6 0.10 -7.03 11.44
C VAL A 6 1.08 -7.61 10.43
N ASP A 7 0.74 -8.74 9.82
CA ASP A 7 1.51 -9.26 8.69
C ASP A 7 1.38 -8.30 7.51
N PRO A 8 2.47 -7.67 7.03
CA PRO A 8 2.42 -6.80 5.85
C PRO A 8 1.87 -7.55 4.63
N LEU A 9 2.14 -8.87 4.56
CA LEU A 9 1.64 -9.76 3.53
C LEU A 9 0.10 -9.88 3.53
N LYS A 10 -0.56 -9.86 4.70
CA LYS A 10 -2.03 -9.90 4.78
C LYS A 10 -2.66 -8.65 4.16
N GLY A 11 -1.98 -7.51 4.23
CA GLY A 11 -2.39 -6.27 3.55
C GLY A 11 -2.27 -6.33 2.03
N MET A 12 -1.40 -7.19 1.50
CA MET A 12 -1.19 -7.36 0.05
C MET A 12 -2.13 -8.40 -0.60
N ILE A 13 -2.78 -9.25 0.20
CA ILE A 13 -3.73 -10.26 -0.30
C ILE A 13 -4.87 -9.60 -1.08
N LEU A 14 -5.43 -8.51 -0.56
CA LEU A 14 -6.58 -7.86 -1.17
C LEU A 14 -6.27 -7.29 -2.57
N PRO A 15 -5.19 -6.49 -2.77
CA PRO A 15 -4.75 -6.12 -4.11
C PRO A 15 -4.42 -7.31 -5.03
N ALA A 16 -3.81 -8.36 -4.49
CA ALA A 16 -3.41 -9.54 -5.26
C ALA A 16 -4.60 -10.33 -5.81
N VAL A 17 -5.71 -10.39 -5.07
CA VAL A 17 -6.96 -11.03 -5.52
C VAL A 17 -7.77 -10.09 -6.42
N GLN A 18 -7.75 -8.79 -6.15
CA GLN A 18 -8.50 -7.79 -6.93
C GLN A 18 -7.97 -7.66 -8.37
N PHE A 19 -6.64 -7.73 -8.55
CA PHE A 19 -6.03 -7.49 -9.86
C PHE A 19 -6.45 -8.53 -10.94
N PRO A 20 -6.44 -9.85 -10.69
CA PRO A 20 -6.94 -10.83 -11.65
C PRO A 20 -8.41 -10.64 -12.04
N ILE A 21 -9.26 -10.30 -11.07
CA ILE A 21 -10.70 -10.05 -11.31
C ILE A 21 -10.88 -8.81 -12.18
N PHE A 22 -10.14 -7.75 -11.89
CA PHE A 22 -10.15 -6.54 -12.71
C PHE A 22 -9.69 -6.83 -14.14
N LEU A 23 -8.59 -7.59 -14.30
CA LEU A 23 -8.02 -7.90 -15.61
C LEU A 23 -8.96 -8.77 -16.45
N SER A 24 -9.62 -9.77 -15.84
CA SER A 24 -10.57 -10.64 -16.55
C SER A 24 -11.77 -9.86 -17.08
N MET A 25 -12.37 -8.99 -16.25
CA MET A 25 -13.47 -8.13 -16.66
C MET A 25 -13.05 -7.13 -17.72
N PHE A 26 -11.86 -6.53 -17.58
CA PHE A 26 -11.32 -5.60 -18.57
C PHE A 26 -11.14 -6.26 -19.94
N LEU A 27 -10.48 -7.41 -20.00
CA LEU A 27 -10.24 -8.14 -21.24
C LEU A 27 -11.54 -8.64 -21.86
N GLY A 28 -12.47 -9.13 -21.03
CA GLY A 28 -13.79 -9.58 -21.48
C GLY A 28 -14.62 -8.45 -22.09
N LEU A 29 -14.75 -7.33 -21.39
CA LEU A 29 -15.50 -6.16 -21.89
C LEU A 29 -14.87 -5.55 -23.13
N ARG A 30 -13.53 -5.47 -23.16
CA ARG A 30 -12.81 -5.02 -24.35
C ARG A 30 -13.02 -5.96 -25.52
N GLY A 31 -12.93 -7.27 -25.32
CA GLY A 31 -13.18 -8.28 -26.34
C GLY A 31 -14.60 -8.20 -26.90
N MET A 32 -15.61 -8.05 -26.03
CA MET A 32 -17.00 -7.88 -26.45
C MET A 32 -17.25 -6.57 -27.20
N ALA A 33 -16.60 -5.48 -26.80
CA ALA A 33 -16.66 -4.21 -27.52
C ALA A 33 -16.00 -4.30 -28.91
N MET A 34 -14.92 -5.06 -29.05
CA MET A 34 -14.23 -5.27 -30.33
C MET A 34 -14.97 -6.22 -31.28
N LEU A 35 -15.89 -7.05 -30.77
CA LEU A 35 -16.69 -7.99 -31.55
C LEU A 35 -18.14 -7.49 -31.66
N PRO A 36 -18.33 -6.23 -32.08
CA PRO A 36 -19.41 -5.31 -31.68
C PRO A 36 -20.79 -5.97 -31.64
N LEU A 37 -21.10 -6.54 -30.48
CA LEU A 37 -22.34 -7.27 -30.24
C LEU A 37 -23.51 -6.30 -30.39
N GLU A 38 -24.62 -6.75 -31.00
CA GLU A 38 -25.78 -5.88 -31.19
C GLU A 38 -26.32 -5.34 -29.87
N SER A 39 -26.27 -6.12 -28.79
CA SER A 39 -26.67 -5.69 -27.45
C SER A 39 -25.84 -4.53 -26.90
N PHE A 40 -24.57 -4.39 -27.32
CA PHE A 40 -23.71 -3.29 -26.90
C PHE A 40 -23.98 -2.02 -27.73
N LYS A 41 -24.47 -2.16 -28.96
CA LYS A 41 -24.79 -0.99 -29.81
C LYS A 41 -25.99 -0.19 -29.34
N TYR A 42 -26.91 -0.85 -28.63
CA TYR A 42 -28.15 -0.24 -28.12
C TYR A 42 -28.23 -0.17 -26.59
N GLY A 43 -27.20 -0.66 -25.89
CA GLY A 43 -27.17 -0.77 -24.43
C GLY A 43 -26.69 0.46 -23.66
N GLY A 44 -26.60 1.61 -24.33
CA GLY A 44 -26.05 2.85 -23.76
C GLY A 44 -27.01 3.64 -22.87
N LEU A 45 -26.55 4.82 -22.42
CA LEU A 45 -27.29 5.77 -21.59
C LEU A 45 -27.75 6.98 -22.42
N TRP A 46 -28.22 8.03 -21.73
CA TRP A 46 -28.85 9.20 -22.34
C TRP A 46 -27.92 10.00 -23.28
N TRP A 47 -26.59 9.91 -23.14
CA TRP A 47 -25.61 10.66 -23.95
C TRP A 47 -24.70 9.79 -24.83
N PHE A 48 -24.80 8.47 -24.75
CA PHE A 48 -24.09 7.52 -25.63
C PHE A 48 -24.97 6.29 -25.80
N THR A 49 -25.30 5.90 -27.03
CA THR A 49 -26.14 4.73 -27.32
C THR A 49 -25.30 3.47 -27.52
N ASP A 50 -24.16 3.62 -28.21
CA ASP A 50 -23.25 2.53 -28.52
C ASP A 50 -22.11 2.48 -27.50
N ILE A 51 -22.07 1.40 -26.71
CA ILE A 51 -21.04 1.23 -25.68
C ILE A 51 -19.73 0.63 -26.21
N THR A 52 -19.69 0.23 -27.48
CA THR A 52 -18.50 -0.33 -28.13
C THR A 52 -17.52 0.76 -28.58
N MET A 53 -18.05 1.97 -28.81
CA MET A 53 -17.28 3.12 -29.26
C MET A 53 -16.73 3.92 -28.08
N PRO A 54 -15.64 4.70 -28.28
CA PRO A 54 -15.20 5.69 -27.30
C PRO A 54 -16.25 6.78 -27.06
N ASP A 55 -16.27 7.35 -25.84
CA ASP A 55 -17.21 8.42 -25.49
C ASP A 55 -16.85 9.72 -26.22
N GLN A 56 -17.72 10.17 -27.12
CA GLN A 56 -17.55 11.39 -27.91
C GLN A 56 -17.57 12.67 -27.07
N TYR A 57 -18.23 12.64 -25.91
CA TYR A 57 -18.38 13.80 -25.02
C TYR A 57 -17.40 13.79 -23.85
N PHE A 58 -16.57 12.75 -23.73
CA PHE A 58 -15.61 12.55 -22.64
C PHE A 58 -16.21 12.55 -21.22
N VAL A 59 -17.53 12.46 -21.08
CA VAL A 59 -18.24 12.51 -19.79
C VAL A 59 -17.89 11.27 -18.95
N LEU A 60 -17.94 10.08 -19.54
CA LEU A 60 -17.61 8.81 -18.88
C LEU A 60 -16.14 8.77 -18.40
N PRO A 61 -15.14 9.07 -19.26
CA PRO A 61 -13.75 9.19 -18.82
C PRO A 61 -13.55 10.19 -17.67
N ILE A 62 -14.15 11.37 -17.74
CA ILE A 62 -14.05 12.39 -16.69
C ILE A 62 -14.64 11.87 -15.37
N VAL A 63 -15.85 11.32 -15.39
CA VAL A 63 -16.51 10.75 -14.22
C VAL A 63 -15.68 9.60 -13.63
N THR A 64 -15.12 8.74 -14.48
CA THR A 64 -14.27 7.62 -14.04
C THR A 64 -13.03 8.10 -13.32
N VAL A 65 -12.36 9.13 -13.84
CA VAL A 65 -11.13 9.69 -13.24
C VAL A 65 -11.41 10.43 -11.94
N ILE A 66 -12.49 11.22 -11.89
CA ILE A 66 -12.93 11.90 -10.66
C ILE A 66 -13.28 10.87 -9.59
N THR A 67 -14.12 9.89 -9.92
CA THR A 67 -14.52 8.84 -8.97
C THR A 67 -13.33 7.99 -8.53
N LEU A 68 -12.40 7.68 -9.44
CA LEU A 68 -11.14 6.99 -9.10
C LEU A 68 -10.31 7.83 -8.11
N GLY A 69 -10.17 9.13 -8.35
CA GLY A 69 -9.46 10.04 -7.45
C GLY A 69 -10.07 10.06 -6.05
N ILE A 70 -11.41 10.12 -5.94
CA ILE A 70 -12.11 10.08 -4.66
C ILE A 70 -11.98 8.71 -4.00
N THR A 71 -12.16 7.62 -4.75
CA THR A 71 -12.01 6.24 -4.25
C THR A 71 -10.60 6.02 -3.73
N LEU A 72 -9.60 6.50 -4.46
CA LEU A 72 -8.22 6.44 -4.02
C LEU A 72 -7.99 7.35 -2.82
N GLU A 73 -8.55 8.55 -2.71
CA GLU A 73 -8.34 9.41 -1.52
C GLU A 73 -9.03 8.87 -0.25
N LEU A 74 -10.23 8.30 -0.41
CA LEU A 74 -10.99 7.69 0.69
C LEU A 74 -10.47 6.29 1.05
N GLY A 75 -10.06 5.50 0.06
CA GLY A 75 -9.39 4.21 0.23
C GLY A 75 -7.94 4.37 0.68
N ALA A 76 -7.31 5.50 0.34
CA ALA A 76 -6.00 5.93 0.83
C ALA A 76 -6.04 6.48 2.26
N ASP A 77 -6.92 5.91 3.07
CA ASP A 77 -6.71 5.68 4.49
C ASP A 77 -5.50 4.74 4.76
N ILE A 78 -4.41 4.99 4.03
CA ILE A 78 -2.98 4.72 4.18
C ILE A 78 -2.48 5.21 5.57
N GLY A 79 -3.34 5.43 6.56
CA GLY A 79 -2.93 5.66 7.95
C GLY A 79 -2.03 4.55 8.50
N LYS A 80 -2.08 3.33 7.92
CA LYS A 80 -1.17 2.23 8.25
C LYS A 80 0.14 2.21 7.43
N LEU A 81 0.14 2.72 6.20
CA LEU A 81 1.32 2.76 5.32
C LEU A 81 2.16 4.04 5.50
N THR A 82 1.58 5.13 6.02
CA THR A 82 2.30 6.37 6.36
C THR A 82 2.88 6.35 7.78
N SER A 83 2.42 5.45 8.66
CA SER A 83 2.92 5.36 10.03
C SER A 83 4.32 4.76 10.15
N SER A 84 4.85 4.10 9.11
CA SER A 84 6.13 3.38 9.24
C SER A 84 7.35 4.07 8.62
N ASN A 85 7.21 5.13 7.80
CA ASN A 85 8.38 5.84 7.26
C ASN A 85 8.00 7.24 6.74
N ALA A 86 8.44 8.27 7.46
CA ALA A 86 8.08 9.68 7.25
C ALA A 86 8.44 10.28 5.87
N GLY A 87 9.22 9.59 5.03
CA GLY A 87 9.55 10.04 3.66
C GLY A 87 8.66 9.41 2.57
N PHE A 88 8.60 8.07 2.50
CA PHE A 88 7.90 7.35 1.42
C PHE A 88 6.39 7.62 1.37
N GLY A 89 5.74 7.75 2.53
CA GLY A 89 4.30 7.96 2.61
C GLY A 89 3.82 9.28 2.00
N LYS A 90 4.67 10.32 2.01
CA LYS A 90 4.37 11.62 1.40
C LYS A 90 4.39 11.53 -0.12
N TYR A 91 5.40 10.88 -0.71
CA TYR A 91 5.46 10.63 -2.15
C TYR A 91 4.31 9.75 -2.62
N LEU A 92 3.91 8.74 -1.84
CA LEU A 92 2.76 7.90 -2.15
C LEU A 92 1.46 8.71 -2.21
N LYS A 93 1.26 9.65 -1.27
CA LYS A 93 0.10 10.55 -1.28
C LYS A 93 0.08 11.47 -2.49
N TYR A 94 1.22 12.00 -2.91
CA TYR A 94 1.32 12.77 -4.16
C TYR A 94 1.05 11.89 -5.38
N GLY A 95 1.60 10.67 -5.42
CA GLY A 95 1.36 9.70 -6.48
C GLY A 95 -0.12 9.37 -6.65
N VAL A 96 -0.82 9.10 -5.55
CA VAL A 96 -2.27 8.83 -5.55
C VAL A 96 -3.09 9.97 -6.18
N ARG A 97 -2.68 11.22 -5.99
CA ARG A 97 -3.36 12.39 -6.58
C ARG A 97 -3.05 12.60 -8.06
N VAL A 98 -1.88 12.15 -8.50
CA VAL A 98 -1.43 12.29 -9.89
C VAL A 98 -1.93 11.13 -10.76
N ILE A 99 -2.15 9.94 -10.19
CA ILE A 99 -2.65 8.75 -10.91
C ILE A 99 -3.88 9.04 -11.76
N PRO A 100 -4.96 9.69 -11.27
CA PRO A 100 -6.14 9.97 -12.08
C PRO A 100 -5.82 10.82 -13.31
N LEU A 101 -4.92 11.80 -13.20
CA LEU A 101 -4.50 12.65 -14.31
C LEU A 101 -3.72 11.87 -15.37
N ILE A 102 -2.89 10.92 -14.94
CA ILE A 102 -2.15 10.05 -15.86
C ILE A 102 -3.11 9.09 -16.56
N VAL A 103 -4.09 8.53 -15.84
CA VAL A 103 -5.04 7.54 -16.38
C VAL A 103 -5.97 8.15 -17.43
N PHE A 104 -6.34 9.42 -17.29
CA PHE A 104 -7.28 10.11 -18.19
C PHE A 104 -6.97 9.94 -19.70
N PRO A 105 -5.78 10.31 -20.23
CA PRO A 105 -5.49 10.16 -21.66
C PRO A 105 -5.53 8.71 -22.16
N PHE A 106 -5.31 7.72 -21.30
CA PHE A 106 -5.39 6.31 -21.69
C PHE A 106 -6.84 5.85 -21.86
N ILE A 107 -7.72 6.24 -20.94
CA ILE A 107 -9.11 5.77 -20.95
C ILE A 107 -9.98 6.52 -21.97
N VAL A 108 -9.57 7.71 -22.42
CA VAL A 108 -10.29 8.47 -23.43
C VAL A 108 -10.48 7.69 -24.74
N ASN A 109 -9.51 6.84 -25.10
CA ASN A 109 -9.59 6.02 -26.30
C ASN A 109 -10.22 4.63 -26.07
N PHE A 110 -10.68 4.35 -24.85
CA PHE A 110 -11.28 3.06 -24.54
C PHE A 110 -12.77 3.04 -24.87
N PRO A 111 -13.32 1.86 -25.22
CA PRO A 111 -14.76 1.68 -25.36
C PRO A 111 -15.52 2.15 -24.11
N CYS A 112 -16.68 2.76 -24.31
CA CYS A 112 -17.56 3.20 -23.22
C CYS A 112 -17.88 2.07 -22.23
N ALA A 113 -18.00 0.81 -22.70
CA ALA A 113 -18.25 -0.36 -21.86
C ALA A 113 -17.21 -0.52 -20.73
N VAL A 114 -15.93 -0.30 -21.06
CA VAL A 114 -14.83 -0.42 -20.09
C VAL A 114 -14.87 0.75 -19.09
N CYS A 115 -15.12 1.96 -19.59
CA CYS A 115 -15.26 3.14 -18.73
C CYS A 115 -16.45 3.02 -17.78
N LEU A 116 -17.59 2.50 -18.26
CA LEU A 116 -18.80 2.30 -17.48
C LEU A 116 -18.60 1.27 -16.36
N TYR A 117 -17.90 0.16 -16.66
CA TYR A 117 -17.51 -0.82 -15.65
C TYR A 117 -16.63 -0.19 -14.56
N TRP A 118 -15.65 0.61 -14.96
CA TRP A 118 -14.74 1.25 -14.01
C TRP A 118 -15.47 2.30 -13.16
N ALA A 119 -16.28 3.16 -13.78
CA ALA A 119 -17.12 4.12 -13.07
C ALA A 119 -18.04 3.43 -12.06
N SER A 120 -18.76 2.38 -12.48
CA SER A 120 -19.68 1.63 -11.60
C SER A 120 -18.94 0.99 -10.43
N THR A 121 -17.77 0.40 -10.68
CA THR A 121 -16.92 -0.18 -9.63
C THR A 121 -16.49 0.87 -8.62
N ASN A 122 -16.08 2.06 -9.09
CA ASN A 122 -15.73 3.17 -8.21
C ASN A 122 -16.94 3.64 -7.40
N PHE A 123 -18.13 3.79 -8.01
CA PHE A 123 -19.34 4.16 -7.29
C PHE A 123 -19.73 3.15 -6.20
N ILE A 124 -19.68 1.86 -6.50
CA ILE A 124 -19.95 0.80 -5.52
C ILE A 124 -18.91 0.87 -4.39
N SER A 125 -17.63 1.05 -4.72
CA SER A 125 -16.57 1.18 -3.71
C SER A 125 -16.80 2.38 -2.80
N LEU A 126 -17.18 3.53 -3.38
CA LEU A 126 -17.51 4.74 -2.61
C LEU A 126 -18.73 4.52 -1.72
N ALA A 127 -19.78 3.89 -2.24
CA ALA A 127 -20.98 3.55 -1.49
C ALA A 127 -20.64 2.63 -0.31
N GLN A 128 -19.81 1.60 -0.53
CA GLN A 128 -19.32 0.71 0.52
C GLN A 128 -18.54 1.47 1.59
N VAL A 129 -17.61 2.35 1.19
CA VAL A 129 -16.82 3.15 2.14
C VAL A 129 -17.72 4.10 2.94
N MET A 130 -18.68 4.76 2.29
CA MET A 130 -19.61 5.66 2.96
C MET A 130 -20.52 4.91 3.93
N PHE A 131 -21.02 3.74 3.53
CA PHE A 131 -21.83 2.86 4.38
C PHE A 131 -21.05 2.41 5.63
N LEU A 132 -19.80 1.98 5.47
CA LEU A 132 -18.93 1.58 6.59
C LEU A 132 -18.48 2.75 7.46
N LYS A 133 -18.62 4.00 7.01
CA LYS A 133 -18.32 5.19 7.82
C LYS A 133 -19.47 5.59 8.74
N ILE A 134 -20.69 5.07 8.54
CA ILE A 134 -21.85 5.36 9.38
C ILE A 134 -21.59 4.86 10.80
N PRO A 135 -21.72 5.71 11.85
CA PRO A 135 -21.41 5.32 13.24
C PRO A 135 -22.18 4.10 13.73
N SER A 136 -23.47 3.97 13.38
CA SER A 136 -24.29 2.81 13.74
C SER A 136 -23.78 1.51 13.13
N VAL A 137 -23.33 1.54 11.87
CA VAL A 137 -22.75 0.39 11.17
C VAL A 137 -21.39 0.05 11.79
N ARG A 138 -20.58 1.05 12.11
CA ARG A 138 -19.28 0.86 12.76
C ARG A 138 -19.40 0.22 14.14
N ASN A 139 -20.37 0.66 14.94
CA ASN A 139 -20.63 0.11 16.26
C ASN A 139 -21.14 -1.34 16.17
N TYR A 140 -21.97 -1.65 15.17
CA TYR A 140 -22.41 -3.02 14.91
C TYR A 140 -21.25 -3.95 14.54
N PHE A 141 -20.31 -3.48 13.72
CA PHE A 141 -19.11 -4.24 13.32
C PHE A 141 -17.91 -4.09 14.27
N ASN A 142 -18.08 -3.40 15.40
CA ASN A 142 -17.04 -3.12 16.40
C ASN A 142 -15.73 -2.55 15.79
N ILE A 143 -15.87 -1.63 14.83
CA ILE A 143 -14.74 -1.02 14.12
C ILE A 143 -14.19 0.13 14.95
N GLU A 144 -13.00 -0.05 15.52
CA GLU A 144 -12.31 0.97 16.34
C GLU A 144 -12.30 2.36 15.67
N GLU A 145 -12.56 3.40 16.46
CA GLU A 145 -12.45 4.77 15.99
C GLU A 145 -10.99 5.10 15.64
N LYS A 146 -10.81 5.81 14.54
CA LYS A 146 -9.48 6.28 14.17
C LYS A 146 -8.99 7.29 15.20
N LYS A 147 -8.02 6.89 16.00
CA LYS A 147 -7.28 7.80 16.87
C LYS A 147 -6.73 8.96 16.02
N LYS A 148 -7.23 10.18 16.24
CA LYS A 148 -6.70 11.38 15.60
C LYS A 148 -5.27 11.59 16.12
N ILE A 149 -4.29 11.22 15.32
CA ILE A 149 -2.90 11.55 15.60
C ILE A 149 -2.76 13.05 15.32
N GLU A 150 -2.41 13.85 16.34
CA GLU A 150 -2.15 15.27 16.16
C GLU A 150 -1.05 15.44 15.10
N PRO A 151 -1.22 16.36 14.13
CA PRO A 151 -0.18 16.61 13.14
C PRO A 151 1.03 17.21 13.84
N SER A 152 2.06 16.39 14.07
CA SER A 152 3.37 16.85 14.49
C SER A 152 3.81 17.98 13.56
N LYS A 153 4.18 19.12 14.13
CA LYS A 153 4.72 20.30 13.44
C LYS A 153 6.05 19.95 12.78
N SER A 154 6.01 19.20 11.69
CA SER A 154 7.17 18.95 10.85
C SER A 154 7.51 20.24 10.12
N LYS A 155 8.63 20.86 10.50
CA LYS A 155 9.21 21.98 9.74
C LYS A 155 9.35 21.52 8.29
N LYS A 156 8.90 22.33 7.33
CA LYS A 156 9.08 22.08 5.89
C LYS A 156 10.58 22.01 5.57
N LYS A 157 11.20 20.85 5.77
CA LYS A 157 12.55 20.57 5.29
C LYS A 157 12.48 20.42 3.77
N GLY A 158 13.53 20.85 3.06
CA GLY A 158 13.58 20.75 1.61
C GLY A 158 13.52 19.30 1.13
N VAL A 159 12.94 19.07 -0.05
CA VAL A 159 12.74 17.73 -0.65
C VAL A 159 14.08 16.97 -0.75
N VAL A 160 15.18 17.66 -1.04
CA VAL A 160 16.54 17.07 -1.11
C VAL A 160 17.03 16.56 0.24
N THR A 161 16.80 17.32 1.31
CA THR A 161 17.17 16.92 2.68
C THR A 161 16.32 15.75 3.18
N GLU A 162 15.02 15.73 2.85
CA GLU A 162 14.11 14.64 3.16
C GLU A 162 14.52 13.34 2.44
N PHE A 163 14.89 13.43 1.16
CA PHE A 163 15.40 12.29 0.39
C PHE A 163 16.73 11.76 0.96
N LYS A 164 17.68 12.65 1.28
CA LYS A 164 18.98 12.27 1.87
C LYS A 164 18.81 11.58 3.24
N GLU A 165 17.91 12.09 4.07
CA GLU A 165 17.55 11.47 5.36
C GLU A 165 16.92 10.08 5.15
N SER A 166 15.99 9.93 4.21
CA SER A 166 15.41 8.62 3.87
C SER A 166 16.44 7.61 3.37
N TRP A 167 17.38 8.03 2.53
CA TRP A 167 18.41 7.14 2.00
C TRP A 167 19.35 6.66 3.13
N ARG A 168 19.71 7.56 4.04
CA ARG A 168 20.55 7.24 5.21
C ARG A 168 19.83 6.30 6.19
N ASN A 169 18.54 6.53 6.43
CA ASN A 169 17.73 5.65 7.27
C ASN A 169 17.63 4.24 6.67
N MET A 170 17.48 4.13 5.34
CA MET A 170 17.43 2.82 4.67
C MET A 170 18.76 2.06 4.75
N GLN A 171 19.90 2.77 4.69
CA GLN A 171 21.21 2.16 4.92
C GLN A 171 21.36 1.62 6.34
N VAL A 172 20.93 2.38 7.35
CA VAL A 172 20.96 1.95 8.75
C VAL A 172 20.08 0.71 8.97
N VAL A 173 18.90 0.65 8.35
CA VAL A 173 18.02 -0.52 8.44
C VAL A 173 18.68 -1.76 7.83
N LYS A 174 19.31 -1.64 6.65
CA LYS A 174 20.05 -2.75 6.05
C LYS A 174 21.18 -3.24 6.95
N GLU A 175 21.90 -2.32 7.58
CA GLU A 175 22.99 -2.67 8.50
C GLU A 175 22.48 -3.39 9.76
N ILE A 176 21.34 -2.96 10.31
CA ILE A 176 20.68 -3.64 11.44
C ILE A 176 20.26 -5.06 11.03
N GLU A 177 19.64 -5.21 9.86
CA GLU A 177 19.21 -6.52 9.34
C GLU A 177 20.40 -7.48 9.12
N GLU A 178 21.51 -6.98 8.58
CA GLU A 178 22.74 -7.75 8.44
C GLU A 178 23.33 -8.18 9.79
N ARG A 179 23.32 -7.29 10.79
CA ARG A 179 23.78 -7.62 12.16
C ARG A 179 22.90 -8.67 12.81
N GLU A 180 21.58 -8.53 12.73
CA GLU A 180 20.63 -9.52 13.25
C GLU A 180 20.84 -10.89 12.58
N ARG A 181 21.05 -10.89 11.26
CA ARG A 181 21.33 -12.11 10.50
C ARG A 181 22.63 -12.78 10.95
N LEU A 182 23.70 -12.00 11.17
CA LEU A 182 24.98 -12.51 11.66
C LEU A 182 24.89 -13.04 13.09
N ASP A 183 24.18 -12.34 13.98
CA ASP A 183 24.00 -12.76 15.37
C ASP A 183 23.17 -14.04 15.45
N HIS A 184 22.13 -14.19 14.61
CA HIS A 184 21.38 -15.45 14.50
C HIS A 184 22.27 -16.61 14.04
N MET A 185 23.14 -16.38 13.06
CA MET A 185 24.11 -17.39 12.62
C MET A 185 25.10 -17.76 13.73
N LYS A 186 25.68 -16.77 14.43
CA LYS A 186 26.59 -16.99 15.56
C LYS A 186 25.92 -17.73 16.71
N PHE A 187 24.68 -17.39 17.05
CA PHE A 187 23.91 -18.06 18.08
C PHE A 187 23.66 -19.53 17.73
N THR A 188 23.23 -19.80 16.49
CA THR A 188 23.00 -21.16 15.99
C THR A 188 24.30 -21.97 15.98
N GLN A 189 25.42 -21.34 15.60
CA GLN A 189 26.72 -21.98 15.60
C GLN A 189 27.22 -22.26 17.01
N ALA A 190 27.04 -21.33 17.96
CA ALA A 190 27.41 -21.50 19.36
C ALA A 190 26.61 -22.63 20.05
N GLY A 191 25.34 -22.81 19.70
CA GLY A 191 24.53 -23.93 20.18
C GLY A 191 24.90 -25.29 19.58
N ARG A 192 25.57 -25.31 18.41
CA ARG A 192 26.06 -26.54 17.75
C ARG A 192 27.53 -26.83 18.02
N ALA A 193 28.29 -25.84 18.48
CA ALA A 193 29.71 -25.99 18.79
C ALA A 193 29.92 -26.75 20.10
N ALA A 194 31.06 -27.43 20.22
CA ALA A 194 31.43 -28.11 21.46
C ALA A 194 31.57 -27.10 22.62
N PRO A 195 31.16 -27.45 23.86
CA PRO A 195 31.25 -26.55 25.01
C PRO A 195 32.68 -26.05 25.22
N VAL A 196 32.85 -24.73 25.29
CA VAL A 196 34.15 -24.11 25.59
C VAL A 196 34.43 -24.28 27.09
N LYS A 197 35.63 -24.77 27.45
CA LYS A 197 36.03 -24.90 28.86
C LYS A 197 36.12 -23.51 29.51
N THR A 198 35.20 -23.19 30.42
CA THR A 198 35.22 -21.97 31.22
C THR A 198 35.82 -22.24 32.60
N PHE A 199 36.65 -21.33 33.12
CA PHE A 199 37.23 -21.44 34.47
C PHE A 199 36.44 -20.58 35.47
N LYS A 200 36.27 -21.05 36.71
CA LYS A 200 35.54 -20.36 37.79
C LYS A 200 36.20 -19.05 38.22
N TYR A 201 37.52 -18.94 38.04
CA TYR A 201 38.31 -17.76 38.36
C TYR A 201 39.10 -17.34 37.12
N ASN A 202 39.32 -16.03 36.95
CA ASN A 202 40.03 -15.48 35.80
C ASN A 202 41.50 -15.99 35.81
N PRO A 203 41.89 -16.86 34.87
CA PRO A 203 43.21 -17.50 34.89
C PRO A 203 44.36 -16.52 34.66
N LYS A 204 44.08 -15.27 34.25
CA LYS A 204 45.09 -14.23 34.01
C LYS A 204 45.48 -13.42 35.24
N VAL A 205 44.75 -13.55 36.37
CA VAL A 205 44.93 -12.69 37.55
C VAL A 205 45.72 -13.39 38.67
N VAL A 206 45.90 -14.71 38.59
CA VAL A 206 46.49 -15.52 39.68
C VAL A 206 48.04 -15.44 39.71
N GLY A 207 48.66 -14.75 38.76
CA GLY A 207 50.12 -14.70 38.61
C GLY A 207 50.87 -13.71 39.52
N ASN A 208 50.18 -12.79 40.22
CA ASN A 208 50.85 -11.66 40.91
C ASN A 208 50.50 -11.51 42.42
N LEU A 209 50.04 -12.55 43.11
CA LEU A 209 49.73 -12.47 44.55
C LEU A 209 50.65 -13.32 45.44
N LYS A 210 51.93 -13.42 45.09
CA LYS A 210 52.97 -13.89 46.00
C LYS A 210 54.24 -13.06 45.83
N ASN A 211 54.28 -11.94 46.53
CA ASN A 211 55.47 -11.31 47.09
C ASN A 211 54.98 -10.16 47.97
N ASP A 212 54.89 -10.40 49.27
CA ASP A 212 55.42 -9.54 50.32
C ASP A 212 55.29 -10.27 51.66
N ASN A 213 56.27 -9.99 52.53
CA ASN A 213 56.73 -10.76 53.70
C ASN A 213 55.69 -11.04 54.79
#